data_AF-A0A1D7NNV3-F1
#
_entry.id   AF-A0A1D7NNV3-F1
#
_cell.length_a   1.000
_cell.length_b   1.000
_cell.length_c   1.000
_cell.angle_alpha   90.00
_cell.angle_beta   90.00
_cell.angle_gamma   90.00
#
_symmetry.space_group_name_H-M   'P 1'
#
loop_
_entity.id
_entity.type
_entity.pdbx_description
1 polymer ?
#
loop_
_entity_poly.entity_id
_entity_poly.type
_entity_poly.pdbx_seq_one_letter_code
_entity_poly.pdbx_strand_id
1 'polypeptide(L)'
;MTYCVGMVLDKGLVLMSDTRTNSGVDNISTFRKLFQWSVPGERMIAVMTAGNLATTQAVISQLEERTKAPGERENTLLKGPTMFQVATEIGRLLRTTIEEAQRVNGDDGKGRFTATMIVAGQIKGMQPRLFMIYPEGNFIEASWDTPFFQIGETKYGRPILIRGYDRQMSFEDAVKLMMVSFDSTLKANLSVGLPLDLLVIGKDEFAATHAHRVTADDPYFDTISSGWGDALKAAFHSLPPYRFAENP
;
A
#
# COMPACT_ATOMS: atom_id res chain seq x y z
N MET A 1 8.88 9.59 0.62
CA MET A 1 9.44 8.60 1.58
C MET A 1 8.39 7.57 1.98
N THR A 2 7.78 6.88 1.00
CA THR A 2 6.82 5.80 1.24
C THR A 2 6.54 5.11 -0.10
N TYR A 3 6.34 3.81 -0.13
CA TYR A 3 5.72 3.11 -1.25
C TYR A 3 4.80 2.01 -0.73
N CYS A 4 3.53 2.08 -1.10
CA CYS A 4 2.54 1.03 -0.81
C CYS A 4 1.79 0.64 -2.09
N VAL A 5 1.41 -0.63 -2.18
CA VAL A 5 0.65 -1.18 -3.32
C VAL A 5 -0.45 -2.07 -2.80
N GLY A 6 -1.67 -1.90 -3.31
CA GLY A 6 -2.77 -2.85 -3.14
C GLY A 6 -3.23 -3.37 -4.48
N MET A 7 -3.49 -4.66 -4.58
CA MET A 7 -3.84 -5.38 -5.81
C MET A 7 -5.07 -6.27 -5.60
N VAL A 8 -5.98 -6.26 -6.58
CA VAL A 8 -7.18 -7.09 -6.64
C VAL A 8 -6.99 -8.25 -7.60
N LEU A 9 -7.35 -9.45 -7.15
CA LEU A 9 -7.38 -10.69 -7.93
C LEU A 9 -8.78 -11.30 -7.84
N ASP A 10 -9.08 -12.28 -8.70
CA ASP A 10 -10.33 -13.05 -8.59
C ASP A 10 -10.47 -13.75 -7.23
N LYS A 11 -9.33 -14.15 -6.64
CA LYS A 11 -9.24 -14.90 -5.39
C LYS A 11 -9.22 -14.01 -4.15
N GLY A 12 -9.00 -12.70 -4.26
CA GLY A 12 -8.88 -11.81 -3.10
C GLY A 12 -7.97 -10.61 -3.33
N LEU A 13 -7.25 -10.21 -2.28
CA LEU A 13 -6.45 -8.98 -2.25
C LEU A 13 -5.01 -9.28 -1.79
N VAL A 14 -4.04 -8.56 -2.37
CA VAL A 14 -2.63 -8.59 -1.92
C VAL A 14 -2.16 -7.16 -1.68
N LEU A 15 -1.60 -6.90 -0.51
CA LEU A 15 -1.17 -5.59 -0.05
C LEU A 15 0.28 -5.66 0.41
N MET A 16 1.07 -4.64 0.07
CA MET A 16 2.46 -4.55 0.53
C MET A 16 2.84 -3.08 0.74
N SER A 17 3.53 -2.80 1.84
CA SER A 17 4.02 -1.46 2.18
C SER A 17 5.46 -1.49 2.65
N ASP A 18 6.25 -0.49 2.26
CA ASP A 18 7.54 -0.23 2.88
C ASP A 18 7.38 0.40 4.28
N THR A 19 8.48 0.54 5.03
CA THR A 19 8.43 1.09 6.40
C THR A 19 9.33 2.30 6.62
N ARG A 20 10.22 2.62 5.69
CA ARG A 20 11.05 3.82 5.78
C ARG A 20 10.20 5.08 5.74
N THR A 21 10.40 5.97 6.70
CA THR A 21 9.55 7.15 6.88
C THR A 21 10.39 8.35 7.28
N ASN A 22 10.04 9.53 6.74
CA ASN A 22 10.55 10.80 7.22
C ASN A 22 9.80 11.22 8.49
N SER A 23 10.49 11.30 9.63
CA SER A 23 9.92 11.80 10.89
C SER A 23 10.47 13.17 11.30
N GLY A 24 11.21 13.85 10.42
CA GLY A 24 11.79 15.17 10.67
C GLY A 24 13.06 15.42 9.86
N VAL A 25 13.60 16.64 9.93
CA VAL A 25 14.91 16.96 9.36
C VAL A 25 15.94 15.99 9.96
N ASP A 26 16.69 15.31 9.09
CA ASP A 26 17.69 14.30 9.42
C ASP A 26 17.20 13.09 10.23
N ASN A 27 15.89 12.84 10.29
CA ASN A 27 15.33 11.70 11.01
C ASN A 27 14.58 10.75 10.07
N ILE A 28 15.28 9.71 9.64
CA ILE A 28 14.72 8.60 8.87
C ILE A 28 14.56 7.40 9.80
N SER A 29 13.32 6.98 9.99
CA SER A 29 12.95 5.93 10.94
C SER A 29 12.06 4.88 10.29
N THR A 30 11.85 3.77 11.01
CA THR A 30 11.00 2.65 10.57
C THR A 30 9.64 2.73 11.25
N PHE A 31 8.58 2.97 10.46
CA PHE A 31 7.20 2.97 10.92
C PHE A 31 6.35 2.04 10.07
N ARG A 32 5.50 1.24 10.72
CA ARG A 32 4.52 0.40 10.03
C ARG A 32 3.53 1.29 9.25
N LYS A 33 3.27 0.93 8.00
CA LYS A 33 2.35 1.63 7.12
C LYS A 33 1.15 0.80 6.69
N LEU A 34 1.10 -0.48 7.05
CA LEU A 34 -0.02 -1.39 6.80
C LEU A 34 -0.65 -1.78 8.15
N PHE A 35 -1.93 -1.47 8.30
CA PHE A 35 -2.73 -1.76 9.49
C PHE A 35 -3.88 -2.67 9.11
N GLN A 36 -4.28 -3.57 10.00
CA GLN A 36 -5.33 -4.54 9.74
C GLN A 36 -6.20 -4.78 10.96
N TRP A 37 -7.48 -5.01 10.73
CA TRP A 37 -8.49 -5.33 11.74
C TRP A 37 -9.42 -6.40 11.19
N SER A 38 -9.83 -7.34 12.04
CA SER A 38 -10.76 -8.40 11.66
C SER A 38 -11.81 -8.63 12.74
N VAL A 39 -13.00 -9.05 12.30
CA VAL A 39 -13.95 -9.78 13.11
C VAL A 39 -14.10 -11.15 12.46
N PRO A 40 -13.55 -12.21 13.07
CA PRO A 40 -13.51 -13.55 12.46
C PRO A 40 -14.86 -14.00 11.93
N GLY A 41 -14.88 -14.46 10.67
CA GLY A 41 -16.10 -14.94 10.00
C GLY A 41 -17.09 -13.84 9.56
N GLU A 42 -16.75 -12.56 9.74
CA GLU A 42 -17.62 -11.44 9.40
C GLU A 42 -16.91 -10.41 8.50
N ARG A 43 -15.73 -9.92 8.88
CA ARG A 43 -15.04 -8.86 8.11
C ARG A 43 -13.54 -8.85 8.33
N MET A 44 -12.83 -8.40 7.29
CA MET A 44 -11.40 -8.10 7.31
C MET A 44 -11.19 -6.75 6.62
N ILE A 45 -10.53 -5.81 7.29
CA ILE A 45 -10.24 -4.47 6.76
C ILE A 45 -8.76 -4.18 6.98
N ALA A 46 -8.11 -3.65 5.97
CA ALA A 46 -6.74 -3.19 6.01
C ALA A 46 -6.63 -1.77 5.45
N VAL A 47 -5.72 -0.99 6.03
CA VAL A 47 -5.42 0.38 5.61
C VAL A 47 -3.92 0.52 5.41
N MET A 48 -3.49 1.04 4.27
CA MET A 48 -2.12 1.48 4.03
C MET A 48 -2.02 2.99 3.98
N THR A 49 -0.96 3.56 4.53
CA THR A 49 -0.79 5.02 4.65
C THR A 49 0.43 5.54 3.91
N ALA A 50 0.34 6.75 3.34
CA ALA A 50 1.48 7.47 2.76
C ALA A 50 1.31 8.99 2.92
N GLY A 51 2.42 9.71 3.07
CA GLY A 51 2.43 11.17 3.24
C GLY A 51 2.87 11.58 4.64
N ASN A 52 2.28 12.64 5.18
CA ASN A 52 2.66 13.17 6.49
C ASN A 52 2.43 12.14 7.62
N LEU A 53 3.49 11.81 8.36
CA LEU A 53 3.44 10.78 9.41
C LEU A 53 2.49 11.17 10.56
N ALA A 54 2.49 12.42 10.99
CA ALA A 54 1.62 12.88 12.07
C ALA A 54 0.14 12.79 11.67
N THR A 55 -0.20 13.23 10.45
CA THR A 55 -1.56 13.11 9.90
C THR A 55 -2.00 11.65 9.84
N THR A 56 -1.19 10.77 9.25
CA THR A 56 -1.55 9.36 9.10
C THR A 56 -1.69 8.66 10.45
N GLN A 57 -0.79 8.90 11.41
CA GLN A 57 -0.90 8.35 12.76
C GLN A 57 -2.12 8.89 13.52
N ALA A 58 -2.46 10.17 13.36
CA ALA A 58 -3.66 10.75 13.97
C ALA A 58 -4.93 10.08 13.44
N VAL A 59 -5.03 9.84 12.12
CA VAL A 59 -6.17 9.14 11.52
C VAL A 59 -6.25 7.70 12.04
N ILE A 60 -5.15 6.93 11.98
CA ILE A 60 -5.15 5.53 12.48
C ILE A 60 -5.50 5.47 13.97
N SER A 61 -4.98 6.41 14.78
CA SER A 61 -5.26 6.45 16.22
C SER A 61 -6.71 6.80 16.54
N GLN A 62 -7.34 7.65 15.73
CA GLN A 62 -8.77 7.98 15.85
C GLN A 62 -9.66 6.81 15.42
N LEU A 63 -9.30 6.08 14.35
CA LEU A 63 -10.02 4.87 13.92
C LEU A 63 -10.01 3.78 14.99
N GLU A 64 -8.89 3.65 15.71
CA GLU A 64 -8.75 2.71 16.83
C GLU A 64 -9.27 3.28 18.17
N GLU A 65 -9.81 4.50 18.18
CA GLU A 65 -10.25 5.22 19.38
C GLU A 65 -9.20 5.24 20.52
N ARG A 66 -7.92 5.43 20.19
CA ARG A 66 -6.82 5.36 21.18
C ARG A 66 -6.91 6.39 22.32
N THR A 67 -7.78 7.39 22.19
CA THR A 67 -8.11 8.36 23.24
C THR A 67 -8.94 7.78 24.38
N LYS A 68 -9.58 6.62 24.18
CA LYS A 68 -10.35 5.90 25.20
C LYS A 68 -9.54 4.78 25.87
N ALA A 69 -9.94 4.42 27.08
CA ALA A 69 -9.40 3.25 27.77
C ALA A 69 -9.66 1.98 26.94
N PRO A 70 -8.75 0.98 26.94
CA PRO A 70 -8.86 -0.19 26.04
C PRO A 70 -10.22 -0.91 26.04
N GLY A 71 -10.90 -0.98 27.19
CA GLY A 71 -12.22 -1.62 27.31
C GLY A 71 -13.40 -0.82 26.76
N GLU A 72 -13.19 0.46 26.42
CA GLU A 72 -14.21 1.39 25.92
C GLU A 72 -14.02 1.74 24.43
N ARG A 73 -12.99 1.15 23.80
CA ARG A 73 -12.67 1.41 22.39
C ARG A 73 -13.64 0.68 21.49
N GLU A 74 -14.27 1.42 20.60
CA GLU A 74 -15.13 0.90 19.55
C GLU A 74 -14.56 1.31 18.19
N ASN A 75 -13.81 0.42 17.56
CA ASN A 75 -13.18 0.73 16.27
C ASN A 75 -14.24 1.06 15.20
N THR A 76 -14.24 2.30 14.72
CA THR A 76 -15.23 2.84 13.78
C THR A 76 -15.31 2.02 12.49
N LEU A 77 -14.20 1.42 12.06
CA LEU A 77 -14.13 0.57 10.87
C LEU A 77 -14.99 -0.70 11.00
N LEU A 78 -15.15 -1.20 12.22
CA LEU A 78 -15.88 -2.44 12.49
C LEU A 78 -17.40 -2.22 12.56
N LYS A 79 -17.88 -0.99 12.45
CA LYS A 79 -19.31 -0.65 12.45
C LYS A 79 -19.90 -0.39 11.07
N GLY A 80 -19.05 -0.08 10.07
CA GLY A 80 -19.52 0.23 8.72
C GLY A 80 -20.20 -0.99 8.05
N PRO A 81 -21.44 -0.88 7.53
CA PRO A 81 -22.14 -1.99 6.90
C PRO A 81 -21.62 -2.33 5.49
N THR A 82 -20.88 -1.44 4.83
CA THR A 82 -20.27 -1.67 3.50
C THR A 82 -18.84 -1.15 3.46
N MET A 83 -17.99 -1.71 2.59
CA MET A 83 -16.65 -1.18 2.38
C MET A 83 -16.65 0.25 1.81
N PHE A 84 -17.69 0.64 1.06
CA PHE A 84 -17.85 2.02 0.57
C PHE A 84 -18.05 3.00 1.74
N GLN A 85 -18.88 2.64 2.73
CA GLN A 85 -19.06 3.46 3.92
C GLN A 85 -17.81 3.50 4.80
N VAL A 86 -17.06 2.39 4.88
CA VAL A 86 -15.74 2.38 5.52
C VAL A 86 -14.79 3.38 4.84
N ALA A 87 -14.70 3.35 3.50
CA ALA A 87 -13.88 4.29 2.73
C ALA A 87 -14.35 5.76 2.91
N THR A 88 -15.66 5.99 2.95
CA THR A 88 -16.27 7.31 3.19
C THR A 88 -15.86 7.88 4.54
N GLU A 89 -15.92 7.07 5.59
CA GLU A 89 -15.58 7.51 6.93
C GLU A 89 -14.08 7.78 7.09
N ILE A 90 -13.22 6.92 6.53
CA ILE A 90 -11.76 7.17 6.49
C ILE A 90 -11.46 8.45 5.72
N GLY A 91 -12.11 8.67 4.57
CA GLY A 91 -11.94 9.88 3.77
C GLY A 91 -12.34 11.15 4.50
N ARG A 92 -13.50 11.12 5.18
CA ARG A 92 -13.97 12.21 6.05
C ARG A 92 -12.94 12.52 7.14
N LEU A 93 -12.49 11.48 7.85
CA LEU A 93 -11.54 11.62 8.95
C LEU A 93 -10.18 12.15 8.50
N LEU A 94 -9.68 11.66 7.36
CA LEU A 94 -8.45 12.14 6.74
C LEU A 94 -8.54 13.62 6.39
N ARG A 95 -9.60 14.02 5.68
CA ARG A 95 -9.82 15.41 5.29
C ARG A 95 -9.88 16.32 6.51
N THR A 96 -10.70 15.98 7.51
CA THR A 96 -10.84 16.78 8.74
C THR A 96 -9.50 16.90 9.48
N THR A 97 -8.73 15.82 9.60
CA THR A 97 -7.41 15.86 10.25
C THR A 97 -6.44 16.80 9.51
N ILE A 98 -6.46 16.77 8.17
CA ILE A 98 -5.65 17.66 7.33
C ILE A 98 -6.08 19.12 7.49
N GLU A 99 -7.38 19.40 7.41
CA GLU A 99 -7.97 20.74 7.56
C GLU A 99 -7.65 21.35 8.93
N GLU A 100 -7.75 20.57 10.00
CA GLU A 100 -7.43 21.02 11.36
C GLU A 100 -5.94 21.38 11.50
N ALA A 101 -5.04 20.52 11.02
CA ALA A 101 -3.61 20.79 11.05
C ALA A 101 -3.26 22.04 10.23
N GLN A 102 -3.87 22.21 9.05
CA GLN A 102 -3.68 23.39 8.21
C GLN A 102 -4.18 24.67 8.89
N ARG A 103 -5.39 24.64 9.48
CA ARG A 103 -5.99 25.79 10.15
C ARG A 103 -5.11 26.32 11.30
N VAL A 104 -4.47 25.43 12.05
CA VAL A 104 -3.58 25.81 13.17
C VAL A 104 -2.28 26.46 12.68
N ASN A 105 -1.81 26.12 11.48
CA ASN A 105 -0.51 26.57 10.94
C ASN A 105 -0.61 27.68 9.90
N GLY A 106 -1.82 28.08 9.49
CA GLY A 106 -2.04 29.12 8.49
C GLY A 106 -1.46 28.78 7.10
N ASP A 107 -1.22 29.81 6.28
CA ASP A 107 -0.77 29.65 4.90
C ASP A 107 0.63 29.03 4.78
N ASP A 108 1.51 29.24 5.77
CA ASP A 108 2.86 28.66 5.81
C ASP A 108 2.84 27.12 5.92
N GLY A 109 1.75 26.55 6.43
CA GLY A 109 1.52 25.11 6.56
C GLY A 109 0.91 24.43 5.33
N LYS A 110 0.55 25.19 4.29
CA LYS A 110 -0.23 24.68 3.16
C LYS A 110 0.50 23.54 2.44
N GLY A 111 -0.20 22.42 2.23
CA GLY A 111 0.32 21.22 1.57
C GLY A 111 1.23 20.32 2.41
N ARG A 112 1.73 20.77 3.57
CA ARG A 112 2.70 20.02 4.40
C ARG A 112 2.09 18.82 5.15
N PHE A 113 0.79 18.86 5.40
CA PHE A 113 0.08 17.86 6.22
C PHE A 113 -0.66 16.81 5.39
N THR A 114 -0.47 16.81 4.08
CA THR A 114 -1.21 15.95 3.16
C THR A 114 -0.83 14.49 3.32
N ALA A 115 -1.83 13.61 3.14
CA ALA A 115 -1.66 12.18 3.18
C ALA A 115 -2.67 11.49 2.26
N THR A 116 -2.34 10.28 1.84
CA THR A 116 -3.17 9.39 1.01
C THR A 116 -3.26 8.04 1.69
N MET A 117 -4.35 7.31 1.44
CA MET A 117 -4.56 5.98 2.02
C MET A 117 -5.09 5.00 0.99
N ILE A 118 -4.70 3.73 1.12
CA ILE A 118 -5.37 2.62 0.43
C ILE A 118 -6.20 1.88 1.48
N VAL A 119 -7.47 1.63 1.17
CA VAL A 119 -8.39 0.88 2.03
C VAL A 119 -8.78 -0.40 1.30
N ALA A 120 -8.59 -1.54 1.93
CA ALA A 120 -8.78 -2.84 1.33
C ALA A 120 -9.52 -3.75 2.30
N GLY A 121 -10.36 -4.66 1.81
CA GLY A 121 -11.01 -5.61 2.70
C GLY A 121 -12.26 -6.24 2.14
N GLN A 122 -12.94 -6.99 3.00
CA GLN A 122 -14.19 -7.66 2.69
C GLN A 122 -15.09 -7.71 3.93
N ILE A 123 -16.39 -7.51 3.70
CA ILE A 123 -17.45 -7.71 4.69
C ILE A 123 -18.35 -8.84 4.18
N LYS A 124 -18.82 -9.70 5.08
CA LYS A 124 -19.63 -10.89 4.76
C LYS A 124 -20.80 -10.56 3.83
N GLY A 125 -20.95 -11.38 2.80
CA GLY A 125 -21.97 -11.20 1.75
C GLY A 125 -21.58 -10.21 0.64
N MET A 126 -20.39 -9.59 0.70
CA MET A 126 -19.89 -8.65 -0.32
C MET A 126 -18.59 -9.15 -0.94
N GLN A 127 -18.26 -8.66 -2.13
CA GLN A 127 -16.96 -8.93 -2.76
C GLN A 127 -15.83 -8.19 -2.03
N PRO A 128 -14.58 -8.70 -2.07
CA PRO A 128 -13.41 -7.93 -1.65
C PRO A 128 -13.31 -6.63 -2.45
N ARG A 129 -13.03 -5.51 -1.77
CA ARG A 129 -12.94 -4.18 -2.38
C ARG A 129 -11.62 -3.50 -2.04
N LEU A 130 -11.17 -2.65 -2.95
CA LEU A 130 -9.95 -1.85 -2.82
C LEU A 130 -10.26 -0.40 -3.24
N PHE A 131 -9.94 0.56 -2.37
CA PHE A 131 -10.14 1.99 -2.58
C PHE A 131 -8.84 2.75 -2.41
N MET A 132 -8.69 3.87 -3.13
CA MET A 132 -7.64 4.86 -2.89
C MET A 132 -8.29 6.18 -2.44
N ILE A 133 -7.95 6.61 -1.24
CA ILE A 133 -8.41 7.85 -0.61
C ILE A 133 -7.40 8.98 -0.90
N TYR A 134 -7.90 10.07 -1.47
CA TYR A 134 -7.13 11.28 -1.74
C TYR A 134 -7.10 12.21 -0.52
N PRO A 135 -6.17 13.18 -0.45
CA PRO A 135 -6.09 14.15 0.64
C PRO A 135 -7.38 14.94 0.88
N GLU A 136 -8.18 15.15 -0.17
CA GLU A 136 -9.47 15.84 -0.13
C GLU A 136 -10.60 14.97 0.47
N GLY A 137 -10.30 13.73 0.85
CA GLY A 137 -11.24 12.80 1.48
C GLY A 137 -12.21 12.11 0.52
N ASN A 138 -12.21 12.46 -0.76
CA ASN A 138 -12.84 11.67 -1.80
C ASN A 138 -11.96 10.45 -2.16
N PHE A 139 -12.52 9.51 -2.90
CA PHE A 139 -11.84 8.27 -3.22
C PHE A 139 -12.32 7.66 -4.53
N ILE A 140 -11.50 6.76 -5.09
CA ILE A 140 -11.86 5.90 -6.21
C ILE A 140 -11.76 4.43 -5.80
N GLU A 141 -12.47 3.57 -6.52
CA GLU A 141 -12.48 2.12 -6.32
C GLU A 141 -11.75 1.42 -7.47
N ALA A 142 -11.03 0.35 -7.16
CA ALA A 142 -10.38 -0.48 -8.16
C ALA A 142 -11.44 -1.22 -8.99
N SER A 143 -11.12 -1.44 -10.26
CA SER A 143 -11.93 -2.21 -11.21
C SER A 143 -11.08 -3.22 -11.93
N TRP A 144 -11.65 -4.03 -12.82
CA TRP A 144 -10.86 -4.94 -13.64
C TRP A 144 -9.98 -4.24 -14.66
N ASP A 145 -10.35 -3.02 -15.08
CA ASP A 145 -9.52 -2.18 -15.96
C ASP A 145 -8.40 -1.47 -15.17
N THR A 146 -8.57 -1.29 -13.86
CA THR A 146 -7.56 -0.70 -12.98
C THR A 146 -7.52 -1.48 -11.66
N PRO A 147 -6.84 -2.64 -11.64
CA PRO A 147 -6.97 -3.63 -10.57
C PRO A 147 -5.97 -3.43 -9.42
N PHE A 148 -5.15 -2.38 -9.46
CA PHE A 148 -4.24 -2.06 -8.38
C PHE A 148 -4.10 -0.55 -8.21
N PHE A 149 -3.80 -0.15 -6.98
CA PHE A 149 -3.44 1.22 -6.63
C PHE A 149 -2.09 1.27 -5.95
N GLN A 150 -1.42 2.40 -6.12
CA GLN A 150 -0.13 2.69 -5.52
C GLN A 150 -0.19 4.06 -4.84
N ILE A 151 0.44 4.21 -3.68
CA ILE A 151 0.61 5.52 -2.99
C ILE A 151 2.07 5.75 -2.62
N GLY A 152 2.51 7.01 -2.59
CA GLY A 152 3.91 7.40 -2.35
C GLY A 152 4.77 7.45 -3.64
N GLU A 153 5.96 6.83 -3.62
CA GLU A 153 6.93 6.80 -4.73
C GLU A 153 6.58 5.73 -5.78
N THR A 154 5.50 5.95 -6.52
CA THR A 154 4.84 4.89 -7.31
C THR A 154 5.50 4.57 -8.66
N LYS A 155 6.32 5.47 -9.20
CA LYS A 155 6.75 5.43 -10.60
C LYS A 155 7.69 4.26 -10.94
N TYR A 156 8.59 3.90 -10.03
CA TYR A 156 9.69 2.96 -10.31
C TYR A 156 9.21 1.50 -10.43
N GLY A 157 8.36 1.05 -9.50
CA GLY A 157 7.79 -0.30 -9.50
C GLY A 157 6.57 -0.47 -10.43
N ARG A 158 6.00 0.61 -10.97
CA ARG A 158 4.77 0.55 -11.78
C ARG A 158 4.88 -0.27 -13.08
N PRO A 159 5.96 -0.17 -13.89
CA PRO A 159 6.04 -0.87 -15.17
C PRO A 159 5.92 -2.40 -15.07
N ILE A 160 6.50 -3.01 -14.03
CA ILE A 160 6.40 -4.46 -13.86
C ILE A 160 4.99 -4.89 -13.46
N LEU A 161 4.30 -4.12 -12.61
CA LEU A 161 2.90 -4.39 -12.26
C LEU A 161 2.00 -4.36 -13.51
N ILE A 162 2.17 -3.36 -14.38
CA ILE A 162 1.39 -3.25 -15.63
C ILE A 162 1.63 -4.45 -16.55
N ARG A 163 2.86 -4.95 -16.62
CA ARG A 163 3.25 -6.02 -17.57
C ARG A 163 3.00 -7.43 -17.03
N GLY A 164 3.12 -7.61 -15.72
CA GLY A 164 3.04 -8.91 -15.06
C GLY A 164 1.70 -9.20 -14.40
N TYR A 165 0.82 -8.20 -14.27
CA TYR A 165 -0.50 -8.42 -13.70
C TYR A 165 -1.37 -9.30 -14.60
N ASP A 166 -2.02 -10.27 -13.96
CA ASP A 166 -3.06 -11.12 -14.48
C ASP A 166 -4.08 -11.36 -13.35
N ARG A 167 -5.37 -11.24 -13.65
CA ARG A 167 -6.45 -11.35 -12.66
C ARG A 167 -6.55 -12.73 -12.00
N GLN A 168 -6.13 -13.77 -12.71
CA GLN A 168 -6.24 -15.18 -12.32
C GLN A 168 -4.97 -15.73 -11.66
N MET A 169 -3.92 -14.91 -11.52
CA MET A 169 -2.68 -15.34 -10.88
C MET A 169 -2.90 -15.88 -9.47
N SER A 170 -1.99 -16.75 -9.02
CA SER A 170 -2.00 -17.20 -7.63
C SER A 170 -1.58 -16.05 -6.68
N PHE A 171 -1.86 -16.21 -5.39
CA PHE A 171 -1.39 -15.22 -4.40
C PHE A 171 0.14 -15.18 -4.35
N GLU A 172 0.79 -16.33 -4.50
CA GLU A 172 2.25 -16.45 -4.55
C GLU A 172 2.84 -15.70 -5.75
N ASP A 173 2.22 -15.82 -6.93
CA ASP A 173 2.64 -15.06 -8.12
C ASP A 173 2.44 -13.56 -7.95
N ALA A 174 1.34 -13.14 -7.32
CA ALA A 174 1.09 -11.73 -7.01
C ALA A 174 2.11 -11.17 -6.01
N VAL A 175 2.42 -11.92 -4.95
CA VAL A 175 3.45 -11.56 -3.97
C VAL A 175 4.81 -11.43 -4.64
N LYS A 176 5.19 -12.41 -5.48
CA LYS A 176 6.43 -12.38 -6.26
C LYS A 176 6.47 -11.14 -7.17
N LEU A 177 5.40 -10.83 -7.88
CA LEU A 177 5.28 -9.65 -8.73
C LEU A 177 5.45 -8.34 -7.92
N MET A 178 4.83 -8.26 -6.75
CA MET A 178 4.97 -7.10 -5.85
C MET A 178 6.40 -6.98 -5.33
N MET A 179 7.06 -8.07 -4.96
CA MET A 179 8.47 -8.06 -4.54
C MET A 179 9.38 -7.49 -5.62
N VAL A 180 9.19 -7.87 -6.89
CA VAL A 180 9.96 -7.30 -8.02
C VAL A 180 9.68 -5.81 -8.19
N SER A 181 8.42 -5.38 -8.00
CA SER A 181 8.06 -3.96 -8.00
C SER A 181 8.75 -3.19 -6.86
N PHE A 182 8.83 -3.75 -5.66
CA PHE A 182 9.54 -3.14 -4.53
C PHE A 182 11.05 -3.14 -4.72
N ASP A 183 11.65 -4.21 -5.26
CA ASP A 183 13.08 -4.27 -5.60
C ASP A 183 13.49 -3.12 -6.53
N SER A 184 12.72 -2.92 -7.61
CA SER A 184 12.95 -1.85 -8.57
C SER A 184 12.90 -0.46 -7.90
N THR A 185 11.93 -0.26 -7.00
CA THR A 185 11.79 1.01 -6.26
C THR A 185 12.91 1.21 -5.24
N LEU A 186 13.27 0.18 -4.47
CA LEU A 186 14.33 0.23 -3.45
C LEU A 186 15.69 0.57 -4.06
N LYS A 187 16.02 -0.01 -5.22
CA LYS A 187 17.26 0.27 -5.95
C LYS A 187 17.30 1.67 -6.55
N ALA A 188 16.14 2.26 -6.88
CA ALA A 188 16.05 3.53 -7.60
C ALA A 188 15.74 4.75 -6.71
N ASN A 189 15.23 4.55 -5.48
CA ASN A 189 14.79 5.65 -4.62
C ASN A 189 15.02 5.34 -3.12
N LEU A 190 15.99 6.04 -2.53
CA LEU A 190 16.38 5.87 -1.11
C LEU A 190 15.28 6.22 -0.10
N SER A 191 14.21 6.89 -0.53
CA SER A 191 13.11 7.26 0.34
C SER A 191 12.16 6.10 0.65
N VAL A 192 12.32 4.97 -0.05
CA VAL A 192 11.64 3.69 0.19
C VAL A 192 12.64 2.74 0.83
N GLY A 193 12.21 1.93 1.79
CA GLY A 193 13.13 1.07 2.52
C GLY A 193 12.49 -0.11 3.25
N LEU A 194 13.29 -1.16 3.40
CA LEU A 194 13.00 -2.33 4.22
C LEU A 194 12.90 -1.97 5.73
N PRO A 195 12.19 -2.78 6.54
CA PRO A 195 11.41 -3.96 6.14
C PRO A 195 10.15 -3.61 5.32
N LEU A 196 9.57 -4.61 4.64
CA LEU A 196 8.25 -4.52 4.01
C LEU A 196 7.24 -5.30 4.84
N ASP A 197 6.01 -4.79 4.93
CA ASP A 197 4.87 -5.51 5.49
C ASP A 197 3.99 -6.03 4.35
N LEU A 198 3.78 -7.35 4.27
CA LEU A 198 2.93 -8.06 3.30
C LEU A 198 1.66 -8.58 3.98
N LEU A 199 0.53 -8.43 3.31
CA LEU A 199 -0.75 -9.01 3.72
C LEU A 199 -1.50 -9.60 2.51
N VAL A 200 -2.03 -10.80 2.66
CA VAL A 200 -2.95 -11.46 1.73
C VAL A 200 -4.31 -11.62 2.43
N ILE A 201 -5.37 -11.23 1.73
CA ILE A 201 -6.75 -11.39 2.17
C ILE A 201 -7.46 -12.28 1.16
N GLY A 202 -7.73 -13.53 1.54
CA GLY A 202 -8.54 -14.46 0.77
C GLY A 202 -10.00 -14.03 0.70
N LYS A 203 -10.60 -14.17 -0.48
CA LYS A 203 -12.04 -13.98 -0.67
C LYS A 203 -12.81 -14.98 0.19
N ASP A 204 -13.80 -14.46 0.91
CA ASP A 204 -14.72 -15.18 1.80
C ASP A 204 -14.05 -15.83 3.04
N GLU A 205 -12.80 -15.46 3.35
CA GLU A 205 -12.06 -15.95 4.52
C GLU A 205 -12.20 -15.03 5.75
N PHE A 206 -12.45 -13.73 5.53
CA PHE A 206 -12.64 -12.72 6.59
C PHE A 206 -11.51 -12.65 7.63
N ALA A 207 -10.31 -13.05 7.24
CA ALA A 207 -9.09 -12.98 8.03
C ALA A 207 -7.86 -12.81 7.10
N ALA A 208 -6.71 -12.50 7.69
CA ALA A 208 -5.44 -12.56 6.98
C ALA A 208 -5.14 -14.03 6.64
N THR A 209 -5.11 -14.38 5.35
CA THR A 209 -4.70 -15.73 4.92
C THR A 209 -3.19 -15.89 4.90
N HIS A 210 -2.47 -14.79 4.76
CA HIS A 210 -1.02 -14.73 4.93
C HIS A 210 -0.60 -13.33 5.36
N ALA A 211 0.32 -13.24 6.31
CA ALA A 211 0.97 -11.99 6.69
C ALA A 211 2.46 -12.26 6.94
N HIS A 212 3.31 -11.43 6.38
CA HIS A 212 4.76 -11.63 6.47
C HIS A 212 5.49 -10.28 6.51
N ARG A 213 6.59 -10.23 7.26
CA ARG A 213 7.47 -9.06 7.31
C ARG A 213 8.77 -9.41 6.60
N VAL A 214 8.99 -8.81 5.45
CA VAL A 214 10.18 -9.00 4.62
C VAL A 214 11.29 -8.11 5.17
N THR A 215 12.26 -8.71 5.84
CA THR A 215 13.43 -8.02 6.40
C THR A 215 14.56 -7.93 5.38
N ALA A 216 15.67 -7.27 5.73
CA ALA A 216 16.84 -7.14 4.87
C ALA A 216 17.57 -8.47 4.60
N ASP A 217 17.39 -9.42 5.51
CA ASP A 217 17.95 -10.78 5.49
C ASP A 217 16.92 -11.83 5.03
N ASP A 218 15.76 -11.42 4.50
CA ASP A 218 14.75 -12.35 3.99
C ASP A 218 15.30 -13.14 2.79
N PRO A 219 15.44 -14.48 2.91
CA PRO A 219 16.13 -15.28 1.90
C PRO A 219 15.36 -15.36 0.58
N TYR A 220 14.02 -15.28 0.63
CA TYR A 220 13.21 -15.31 -0.57
C TYR A 220 13.31 -13.97 -1.31
N PHE A 221 13.26 -12.85 -0.60
CA PHE A 221 13.43 -11.53 -1.19
C PHE A 221 14.81 -11.36 -1.84
N ASP A 222 15.88 -11.83 -1.19
CA ASP A 222 17.23 -11.83 -1.77
C ASP A 222 17.31 -12.66 -3.06
N THR A 223 16.69 -13.86 -3.05
CA THR A 223 16.60 -14.72 -4.24
C THR A 223 15.88 -14.03 -5.39
N ILE A 224 14.75 -13.36 -5.10
CA ILE A 224 14.00 -12.59 -6.12
C ILE A 224 14.81 -11.42 -6.63
N SER A 225 15.45 -10.63 -5.75
CA SER A 225 16.21 -9.44 -6.14
C SER A 225 17.41 -9.79 -7.03
N SER A 226 18.16 -10.83 -6.66
CA SER A 226 19.33 -11.30 -7.40
C SER A 226 18.93 -11.98 -8.71
N GLY A 227 18.01 -12.95 -8.65
CA GLY A 227 17.55 -13.69 -9.82
C GLY A 227 16.86 -12.81 -10.86
N TRP A 228 16.09 -11.80 -10.43
CA TRP A 228 15.47 -10.84 -11.34
C TRP A 228 16.51 -9.97 -12.06
N GLY A 229 17.55 -9.53 -11.35
CA GLY A 229 18.64 -8.75 -11.95
C GLY A 229 19.35 -9.51 -13.07
N ASP A 230 19.63 -10.80 -12.86
CA ASP A 230 20.29 -11.62 -13.86
C ASP A 230 19.36 -11.97 -15.03
N ALA A 231 18.08 -12.23 -14.76
CA ALA A 231 17.08 -12.45 -15.81
C ALA A 231 16.92 -11.22 -16.71
N LEU A 232 16.93 -10.00 -16.14
CA LEU A 232 16.88 -8.76 -16.93
C LEU A 232 18.11 -8.58 -17.82
N LYS A 233 19.31 -8.88 -17.32
CA LYS A 233 20.54 -8.82 -18.14
C LYS A 233 20.48 -9.83 -19.28
N ALA A 234 20.07 -11.06 -18.99
CA ALA A 234 19.92 -12.09 -20.01
C ALA A 234 18.89 -11.69 -21.09
N ALA A 235 17.74 -11.15 -20.67
CA ALA A 235 16.72 -10.64 -21.58
C ALA A 235 17.21 -9.43 -22.40
N PHE A 236 18.03 -8.54 -21.83
CA PHE A 236 18.63 -7.44 -22.57
C PHE A 236 19.62 -7.94 -23.63
N HIS A 237 20.48 -8.91 -23.28
CA HIS A 237 21.45 -9.48 -24.21
C HIS A 237 20.82 -10.33 -25.33
N SER A 238 19.59 -10.81 -25.16
CA SER A 238 18.87 -11.52 -26.22
C SER A 238 18.19 -10.59 -27.24
N LEU A 239 18.18 -9.27 -26.98
CA LEU A 239 17.64 -8.29 -27.93
C LEU A 239 18.58 -8.11 -29.14
N PRO A 240 18.03 -7.85 -30.34
CA PRO A 240 18.84 -7.53 -31.52
C PRO A 240 19.76 -6.32 -31.29
N PRO A 241 21.03 -6.37 -31.75
CA PRO A 241 21.94 -5.24 -31.59
C PRO A 241 21.48 -4.05 -32.45
N TYR A 242 21.58 -2.85 -31.89
CA TYR A 242 21.45 -1.61 -32.67
C TYR A 242 22.69 -1.44 -33.56
N ARG A 243 22.49 -1.30 -34.87
CA ARG A 243 23.57 -1.06 -35.83
C ARG A 243 23.64 0.43 -36.15
N PHE A 244 24.79 1.05 -35.94
CA PHE A 244 25.06 2.37 -36.49
C PHE A 244 25.08 2.26 -38.02
N ALA A 245 24.50 3.23 -38.72
CA ALA A 245 24.59 3.28 -40.18
C ALA A 245 26.08 3.30 -40.56
N GLU A 246 26.48 2.46 -41.51
CA GLU A 246 27.81 2.55 -42.10
C GLU A 246 27.91 3.93 -42.76
N ASN A 247 28.85 4.76 -42.28
CA ASN A 247 29.14 6.01 -42.97
C ASN A 247 29.57 5.65 -44.41
N PRO A 248 28.98 6.29 -45.44
CA PRO A 248 29.32 6.00 -46.83
C PRO A 248 30.79 6.26 -47.15
#